data_AF-A0A251XE50-F1
#
_entry.id   AF-A0A251XE50-F1
#
_cell.length_a   1.000
_cell.length_b   1.000
_cell.length_c   1.000
_cell.angle_alpha   90.00
_cell.angle_beta   90.00
_cell.angle_gamma   90.00
#
_symmetry.space_group_name_H-M   'P 1'
#
loop_
_entity.id
_entity.type
_entity.pdbx_description
1 polymer ?
#
loop_
_entity_poly.entity_id
_entity_poly.type
_entity_poly.pdbx_seq_one_letter_code
_entity_poly.pdbx_strand_id
1 'polypeptide(L)'
;MDPVVGRLRAEGGYSSFMTPLQLDADRADPAAVVSARSEDPLARVGSTFRSMLGGSADVTQGTAPAGAAVLGEVESQPVSSLIQTALINSDNVLAESLARLVSIQVGAGNTQQSLATGIPKALQAYGLDTSTLTIVDGQGLSPENRVPPSLLAQLMIQVDQRQQALGYLHDGLPVAGRTGTLAGRFTGDSAVARGHIVAKTGWIDTGYTLAGIVDAADGTKLTFAFYAIGNVTGDAKIALDALAAGTYRCGADLGDE
;
A
#
# COMPACT_ATOMS: atom_id res chain seq x y z
N MET A 1 -8.52 -13.65 -6.48
CA MET A 1 -7.75 -13.20 -7.67
C MET A 1 -7.92 -14.23 -8.77
N ASP A 2 -8.12 -13.81 -10.02
CA ASP A 2 -8.02 -14.69 -11.18
C ASP A 2 -6.61 -15.32 -11.21
N PRO A 3 -6.47 -16.65 -11.30
CA PRO A 3 -5.17 -17.33 -11.32
C PRO A 3 -4.19 -16.79 -12.37
N VAL A 4 -4.68 -16.39 -13.55
CA VAL A 4 -3.84 -15.88 -14.64
C VAL A 4 -3.28 -14.50 -14.29
N VAL A 5 -4.13 -13.60 -13.79
CA VAL A 5 -3.72 -12.27 -13.33
C VAL A 5 -2.77 -12.37 -12.14
N GLY A 6 -3.01 -13.33 -11.23
CA GLY A 6 -2.12 -13.62 -10.11
C GLY A 6 -0.73 -14.04 -10.56
N ARG A 7 -0.65 -14.97 -11.53
CA ARG A 7 0.62 -15.41 -12.11
C ARG A 7 1.39 -14.26 -12.75
N LEU A 8 0.75 -13.48 -13.63
CA LEU A 8 1.43 -12.36 -14.29
C LEU A 8 1.97 -11.32 -13.32
N ARG A 9 1.25 -11.05 -12.22
CA ARG A 9 1.70 -10.15 -11.16
C ARG A 9 2.85 -10.74 -10.33
N ALA A 10 2.87 -12.06 -10.14
CA ALA A 10 3.97 -12.77 -9.49
C ALA A 10 5.23 -12.74 -10.34
N GLU A 11 5.13 -13.15 -11.61
CA GLU A 11 6.24 -13.13 -12.57
C GLU A 11 6.79 -11.71 -12.78
N GLY A 12 5.90 -10.72 -12.93
CA GLY A 12 6.28 -9.30 -13.06
C GLY A 12 6.81 -8.67 -11.76
N GLY A 13 6.80 -9.40 -10.65
CA GLY A 13 7.38 -8.96 -9.39
C GLY A 13 6.58 -7.90 -8.64
N TYR A 14 5.28 -7.76 -8.94
CA TYR A 14 4.41 -6.77 -8.30
C TYR A 14 3.64 -7.32 -7.09
N SER A 15 3.22 -8.59 -7.08
CA SER A 15 2.50 -9.20 -5.95
C SER A 15 2.94 -10.66 -5.77
N SER A 16 2.56 -11.28 -4.65
CA SER A 16 2.65 -12.73 -4.44
C SER A 16 1.24 -13.34 -4.29
N PHE A 17 1.13 -14.67 -4.37
CA PHE A 17 -0.04 -15.39 -3.88
C PHE A 17 -0.06 -15.34 -2.35
N MET A 18 -1.07 -14.73 -1.76
CA MET A 18 -1.15 -14.59 -0.30
C MET A 18 -1.33 -15.95 0.38
N THR A 19 -0.30 -16.39 1.11
CA THR A 19 -0.27 -17.65 1.87
C THR A 19 0.01 -17.37 3.35
N PRO A 20 -0.32 -18.31 4.27
CA PRO A 20 -0.02 -18.14 5.70
C PRO A 20 1.47 -18.03 6.03
N LEU A 21 2.34 -18.49 5.12
CA LEU A 21 3.77 -18.51 5.31
C LEU A 21 4.48 -18.21 3.99
N GLN A 22 5.46 -17.31 4.04
CA GLN A 22 6.27 -16.86 2.91
C GLN A 22 7.67 -16.47 3.40
N LEU A 23 8.68 -16.67 2.56
CA LEU A 23 10.01 -16.11 2.76
C LEU A 23 10.12 -14.82 1.94
N ASP A 24 10.55 -13.72 2.55
CA ASP A 24 10.84 -12.45 1.87
C ASP A 24 9.69 -11.93 0.97
N ALA A 25 8.44 -12.11 1.40
CA ALA A 25 7.24 -11.84 0.61
C ALA A 25 7.26 -12.53 -0.77
N ASP A 26 7.90 -13.70 -0.83
CA ASP A 26 8.16 -14.56 -1.97
C ASP A 26 9.00 -13.94 -3.09
N ARG A 27 9.85 -12.96 -2.78
CA ARG A 27 10.79 -12.41 -3.76
C ARG A 27 11.91 -13.38 -4.11
N ALA A 28 12.28 -13.45 -5.39
CA ALA A 28 13.47 -14.19 -5.83
C ALA A 28 14.77 -13.48 -5.39
N ASP A 29 14.77 -12.14 -5.42
CA ASP A 29 15.80 -11.30 -4.82
C ASP A 29 15.17 -10.54 -3.64
N PRO A 30 15.50 -10.91 -2.38
CA PRO A 30 14.92 -10.30 -1.20
C PRO A 30 15.29 -8.82 -1.03
N ALA A 31 16.37 -8.35 -1.68
CA ALA A 31 16.81 -6.96 -1.61
C ALA A 31 16.07 -6.04 -2.61
N ALA A 32 15.37 -6.61 -3.59
CA ALA A 32 14.68 -5.86 -4.63
C ALA A 32 13.16 -5.82 -4.40
N VAL A 33 12.60 -4.62 -4.19
CA VAL A 33 11.14 -4.44 -3.94
C VAL A 33 10.30 -5.03 -5.07
N VAL A 34 10.70 -4.77 -6.32
CA VAL A 34 10.16 -5.39 -7.54
C VAL A 34 11.07 -6.55 -7.92
N SER A 35 10.61 -7.76 -7.65
CA SER A 35 11.36 -8.99 -7.88
C SER A 35 10.39 -10.11 -8.18
N ALA A 36 10.69 -10.94 -9.17
CA ALA A 36 9.85 -12.06 -9.57
C ALA A 36 9.52 -12.95 -8.37
N ARG A 37 8.30 -13.48 -8.36
CA ARG A 37 7.77 -14.32 -7.29
C ARG A 37 7.31 -15.66 -7.83
N SER A 38 7.28 -16.69 -6.98
CA SER A 38 6.80 -18.00 -7.37
C SER A 38 5.28 -18.07 -7.42
N GLU A 39 4.79 -19.10 -8.12
CA GLU A 39 3.38 -19.49 -8.06
C GLU A 39 3.03 -20.29 -6.80
N ASP A 40 4.03 -20.80 -6.07
CA ASP A 40 3.84 -21.59 -4.85
C ASP A 40 4.80 -21.16 -3.73
N PRO A 41 4.46 -20.05 -3.02
CA PRO A 41 5.27 -19.56 -1.91
C PRO A 41 5.41 -20.57 -0.77
N LEU A 42 4.42 -21.44 -0.56
CA LEU A 42 4.46 -22.45 0.49
C LEU A 42 5.45 -23.57 0.17
N ALA A 43 5.46 -24.05 -1.08
CA ALA A 43 6.47 -25.01 -1.52
C ALA A 43 7.88 -24.42 -1.46
N ARG A 44 8.06 -23.13 -1.78
CA ARG A 44 9.36 -22.45 -1.61
C ARG A 44 9.80 -22.42 -0.15
N VAL A 45 8.90 -22.10 0.78
CA VAL A 45 9.23 -22.16 2.22
C VAL A 45 9.62 -23.58 2.62
N GLY A 46 8.79 -24.57 2.27
CA GLY A 46 9.00 -25.95 2.66
C GLY A 46 10.30 -26.54 2.12
N SER A 47 10.62 -26.29 0.84
CA SER A 47 11.89 -26.70 0.23
C SER A 47 13.11 -26.02 0.85
N THR A 48 12.99 -24.74 1.21
CA THR A 48 14.06 -24.01 1.91
C THR A 48 14.30 -24.58 3.30
N PHE A 49 13.23 -24.81 4.06
CA PHE A 49 13.30 -25.43 5.39
C PHE A 49 13.89 -26.83 5.33
N ARG A 50 13.45 -27.66 4.38
CA ARG A 50 14.04 -28.99 4.11
C ARG A 50 15.54 -28.90 3.83
N SER A 51 15.98 -27.93 3.04
CA SER A 51 17.40 -27.72 2.74
C SER A 51 18.20 -27.41 4.02
N MET A 52 17.66 -26.55 4.89
CA MET A 52 18.27 -26.23 6.19
C MET A 52 18.38 -27.44 7.12
N LEU A 53 17.52 -28.45 6.96
CA LEU A 53 17.56 -29.71 7.70
C LEU A 53 18.45 -30.79 7.06
N GLY A 54 19.18 -30.49 5.99
CA GLY A 54 20.06 -31.46 5.31
C GLY A 54 19.39 -32.27 4.20
N GLY A 55 18.15 -31.93 3.80
CA GLY A 55 17.59 -32.31 2.50
C GLY A 55 16.84 -33.64 2.42
N SER A 56 16.81 -34.46 3.48
CA SER A 56 16.31 -35.84 3.45
C SER A 56 14.84 -36.03 3.85
N ALA A 57 14.14 -34.98 4.25
CA ALA A 57 12.75 -35.06 4.70
C ALA A 57 11.75 -34.81 3.54
N ASP A 58 10.62 -35.51 3.55
CA ASP A 58 9.49 -35.19 2.69
C ASP A 58 8.74 -33.96 3.23
N VAL A 59 8.28 -33.11 2.32
CA VAL A 59 7.54 -31.89 2.64
C VAL A 59 6.13 -32.04 2.10
N THR A 60 5.14 -31.97 2.98
CA THR A 60 3.72 -32.02 2.63
C THR A 60 2.97 -30.91 3.34
N GLN A 61 1.86 -30.47 2.76
CA GLN A 61 0.93 -29.55 3.42
C GLN A 61 -0.02 -30.34 4.31
N GLY A 62 -0.35 -29.81 5.48
CA GLY A 62 -1.27 -30.43 6.41
C GLY A 62 -1.73 -29.48 7.51
N THR A 63 -2.75 -29.90 8.25
CA THR A 63 -3.25 -29.17 9.42
C THR A 63 -2.55 -29.70 10.66
N ALA A 64 -1.94 -28.81 11.45
CA ALA A 64 -1.38 -29.19 12.73
C ALA A 64 -2.50 -29.70 13.68
N PRO A 65 -2.33 -30.85 14.35
CA PRO A 65 -3.28 -31.31 15.35
C PRO A 65 -3.47 -30.30 16.48
N ALA A 66 -4.67 -30.26 17.06
CA ALA A 66 -4.92 -29.47 18.25
C ALA A 66 -3.96 -29.88 19.38
N GLY A 67 -3.28 -28.90 19.99
CA GLY A 67 -2.31 -29.14 21.06
C GLY A 67 -0.94 -29.65 20.59
N ALA A 68 -0.63 -29.58 19.29
CA ALA A 68 0.72 -29.84 18.79
C ALA A 68 1.76 -28.96 19.53
N ALA A 69 2.89 -29.55 19.90
CA ALA A 69 3.97 -28.83 20.57
C ALA A 69 4.57 -27.76 19.65
N VAL A 70 4.64 -26.52 20.12
CA VAL A 70 5.32 -25.43 19.41
C VAL A 70 6.82 -25.61 19.54
N LEU A 71 7.51 -25.82 18.41
CA LEU A 71 8.97 -25.99 18.37
C LEU A 71 9.73 -24.67 18.28
N GLY A 72 9.06 -23.61 17.82
CA GLY A 72 9.61 -22.27 17.67
C GLY A 72 8.54 -21.28 17.21
N GLU A 73 8.75 -20.02 17.53
CA GLU A 73 7.87 -18.91 17.20
C GLU A 73 8.70 -17.70 16.80
N VAL A 74 8.15 -16.87 15.92
CA VAL A 74 8.71 -15.58 15.54
C VAL A 74 7.59 -14.55 15.50
N GLU A 75 7.84 -13.40 16.12
CA GLU A 75 6.93 -12.26 16.06
C GLU A 75 7.39 -11.29 14.97
N SER A 76 6.42 -10.69 14.27
CA SER A 76 6.75 -9.64 13.30
C SER A 76 7.19 -8.36 13.99
N GLN A 77 7.70 -7.42 13.21
CA GLN A 77 7.78 -6.03 13.68
C GLN A 77 6.37 -5.50 14.04
N PRO A 78 6.28 -4.48 14.92
CA PRO A 78 5.01 -3.84 15.22
C PRO A 78 4.32 -3.29 13.97
N VAL A 79 2.98 -3.24 13.98
CA VAL A 79 2.17 -2.74 12.86
C VAL A 79 2.60 -1.32 12.43
N SER A 80 3.03 -0.47 13.36
CA SER A 80 3.56 0.87 13.05
C SER A 80 4.77 0.84 12.12
N SER A 81 5.72 -0.07 12.34
CA SER A 81 6.88 -0.28 11.47
C SER A 81 6.49 -0.89 10.12
N LEU A 82 5.52 -1.79 10.12
CA LEU A 82 4.99 -2.40 8.89
C LEU A 82 4.27 -1.36 8.01
N ILE A 83 3.49 -0.45 8.61
CA ILE A 83 2.84 0.66 7.92
C ILE A 83 3.89 1.54 7.21
N GLN A 84 4.94 1.95 7.91
CA GLN A 84 5.99 2.78 7.31
C GLN A 84 6.66 2.06 6.13
N THR A 85 6.98 0.77 6.29
CA THR A 85 7.57 -0.04 5.22
C THR A 85 6.65 -0.14 4.01
N ALA A 86 5.36 -0.37 4.23
CA ALA A 86 4.36 -0.47 3.17
C ALA A 86 4.20 0.86 2.42
N LEU A 87 4.15 1.99 3.12
CA LEU A 87 3.94 3.30 2.52
C LEU A 87 5.16 3.78 1.72
N ILE A 88 6.37 3.65 2.29
CA ILE A 88 7.62 4.11 1.66
C ILE A 88 7.93 3.33 0.38
N ASN A 89 7.77 2.01 0.43
CA ASN A 89 8.12 1.13 -0.69
C ASN A 89 6.93 0.87 -1.63
N SER A 90 5.71 1.25 -1.23
CA SER A 90 4.48 0.80 -1.88
C SER A 90 4.41 -0.74 -1.95
N ASP A 91 4.72 -1.40 -0.83
CA ASP A 91 4.81 -2.87 -0.78
C ASP A 91 3.42 -3.51 -0.84
N ASN A 92 3.16 -4.18 -1.96
CA ASN A 92 1.85 -4.76 -2.26
C ASN A 92 1.50 -5.95 -1.35
N VAL A 93 2.44 -6.85 -1.09
CA VAL A 93 2.20 -8.04 -0.25
C VAL A 93 1.93 -7.62 1.19
N LEU A 94 2.67 -6.64 1.68
CA LEU A 94 2.46 -6.09 3.02
C LEU A 94 1.14 -5.32 3.12
N ALA A 95 0.78 -4.53 2.11
CA ALA A 95 -0.50 -3.82 2.07
C ALA A 95 -1.71 -4.78 2.08
N GLU A 96 -1.68 -5.83 1.24
CA GLU A 96 -2.72 -6.86 1.22
C GLU A 96 -2.79 -7.64 2.55
N SER A 97 -1.65 -7.94 3.17
CA SER A 97 -1.59 -8.59 4.50
C SER A 97 -2.23 -7.73 5.59
N LEU A 98 -1.83 -6.45 5.66
CA LEU A 98 -2.39 -5.49 6.63
C LEU A 98 -3.89 -5.29 6.42
N ALA A 99 -4.36 -5.21 5.17
CA ALA A 99 -5.77 -5.11 4.87
C ALA A 99 -6.58 -6.32 5.36
N ARG A 100 -6.04 -7.54 5.21
CA ARG A 100 -6.69 -8.75 5.74
C ARG A 100 -6.71 -8.80 7.27
N LEU A 101 -5.65 -8.32 7.91
CA LEU A 101 -5.61 -8.17 9.37
C LEU A 101 -6.68 -7.17 9.86
N VAL A 102 -6.91 -6.08 9.13
CA VAL A 102 -8.03 -5.16 9.40
C VAL A 102 -9.36 -5.90 9.30
N SER A 103 -9.61 -6.68 8.23
CA SER A 103 -10.84 -7.46 8.10
C SER A 103 -11.04 -8.47 9.24
N ILE A 104 -9.97 -9.12 9.70
CA ILE A 104 -10.03 -10.03 10.86
C ILE A 104 -10.44 -9.24 12.10
N GLN A 105 -9.77 -8.12 12.37
CA GLN A 105 -9.99 -7.31 13.56
C GLN A 105 -11.41 -6.76 13.67
N VAL A 106 -12.02 -6.39 12.53
CA VAL A 106 -13.40 -5.88 12.50
C VAL A 106 -14.45 -6.99 12.33
N GLY A 107 -14.04 -8.26 12.28
CA GLY A 107 -14.94 -9.41 12.18
C GLY A 107 -15.55 -9.62 10.79
N ALA A 108 -14.92 -9.13 9.72
CA ALA A 108 -15.36 -9.32 8.34
C ALA A 108 -14.85 -10.65 7.73
N GLY A 109 -13.82 -11.26 8.32
CA GLY A 109 -13.18 -12.49 7.85
C GLY A 109 -11.70 -12.29 7.52
N ASN A 110 -11.09 -13.29 6.87
CA ASN A 110 -9.66 -13.34 6.57
C ASN A 110 -9.33 -13.55 5.08
N THR A 111 -10.32 -13.39 4.21
CA THR A 111 -10.21 -13.61 2.76
C THR A 111 -10.02 -12.29 2.01
N GLN A 112 -9.61 -12.34 0.74
CA GLN A 112 -9.59 -11.15 -0.12
C GLN A 112 -10.99 -10.52 -0.24
N GLN A 113 -12.03 -11.34 -0.34
CA GLN A 113 -13.42 -10.86 -0.44
C GLN A 113 -13.88 -10.13 0.83
N SER A 114 -13.34 -10.49 1.99
CA SER A 114 -13.67 -9.82 3.26
C SER A 114 -13.30 -8.34 3.26
N LEU A 115 -12.34 -7.91 2.43
CA LEU A 115 -11.86 -6.53 2.34
C LEU A 115 -12.96 -5.55 1.92
N ALA A 116 -13.90 -5.99 1.08
CA ALA A 116 -15.06 -5.20 0.65
C ALA A 116 -15.97 -4.78 1.81
N THR A 117 -15.95 -5.52 2.92
CA THR A 117 -16.67 -5.18 4.15
C THR A 117 -15.72 -4.59 5.19
N GLY A 118 -14.53 -5.17 5.34
CA GLY A 118 -13.59 -4.84 6.41
C GLY A 118 -13.04 -3.41 6.31
N ILE A 119 -12.62 -2.98 5.12
CA ILE A 119 -12.05 -1.64 4.92
C ILE A 119 -13.12 -0.55 5.14
N PRO A 120 -14.31 -0.60 4.52
CA PRO A 120 -15.38 0.35 4.81
C PRO A 120 -15.74 0.43 6.30
N LYS A 121 -15.88 -0.72 6.98
CA LYS A 121 -16.19 -0.77 8.41
C LYS A 121 -15.11 -0.12 9.27
N ALA A 122 -13.83 -0.29 8.93
CA ALA A 122 -12.73 0.36 9.63
C ALA A 122 -12.72 1.89 9.41
N LEU A 123 -13.01 2.35 8.20
CA LEU A 123 -13.05 3.78 7.85
C LEU A 123 -14.22 4.53 8.50
N GLN A 124 -15.34 3.85 8.80
CA GLN A 124 -16.47 4.44 9.51
C GLN A 124 -16.09 4.97 10.90
N ALA A 125 -15.07 4.40 11.55
CA ALA A 125 -14.57 4.89 12.85
C ALA A 125 -13.98 6.31 12.77
N TYR A 126 -13.68 6.80 11.57
CA TYR A 126 -13.19 8.14 11.28
C TYR A 126 -14.26 9.05 10.66
N GLY A 127 -15.54 8.63 10.68
CA GLY A 127 -16.65 9.43 10.15
C GLY A 127 -16.67 9.59 8.62
N LEU A 128 -15.95 8.74 7.89
CA LEU A 128 -15.88 8.78 6.44
C LEU A 128 -17.09 8.06 5.81
N ASP A 129 -17.71 8.68 4.81
CA ASP A 129 -18.78 8.06 4.03
C ASP A 129 -18.20 7.06 3.04
N THR A 130 -18.38 5.78 3.32
CA THR A 130 -17.86 4.68 2.51
C THR A 130 -18.88 4.09 1.53
N SER A 131 -20.07 4.71 1.39
CA SER A 131 -21.19 4.15 0.62
C SER A 131 -20.88 3.92 -0.87
N THR A 132 -19.90 4.65 -1.41
CA THR A 132 -19.48 4.58 -2.82
C THR A 132 -18.15 3.86 -3.02
N LEU A 133 -17.57 3.27 -1.97
CA LEU A 133 -16.32 2.51 -2.07
C LEU A 133 -16.54 1.15 -2.73
N THR A 134 -15.68 0.83 -3.70
CA THR A 134 -15.49 -0.54 -4.18
C THR A 134 -14.07 -0.98 -3.84
N ILE A 135 -13.93 -2.02 -3.02
CA ILE A 135 -12.64 -2.57 -2.63
C ILE A 135 -12.58 -4.04 -3.05
N VAL A 136 -11.59 -4.36 -3.90
CA VAL A 136 -11.32 -5.70 -4.42
C VAL A 136 -10.01 -6.26 -3.88
N ASP A 137 -8.99 -5.42 -3.69
CA ASP A 137 -7.74 -5.79 -3.02
C ASP A 137 -7.22 -4.64 -2.14
N GLY A 138 -6.36 -4.96 -1.17
CA GLY A 138 -5.79 -3.99 -0.23
C GLY A 138 -4.54 -3.28 -0.78
N GLN A 139 -3.91 -3.88 -1.78
CA GLN A 139 -2.67 -3.39 -2.40
C GLN A 139 -2.88 -2.41 -3.56
N GLY A 140 -4.11 -2.25 -4.05
CA GLY A 140 -4.43 -1.25 -5.07
C GLY A 140 -4.11 -1.66 -6.51
N LEU A 141 -3.68 -2.90 -6.75
CA LEU A 141 -3.39 -3.40 -8.10
C LEU A 141 -4.67 -3.76 -8.88
N SER A 142 -5.78 -4.04 -8.20
CA SER A 142 -7.03 -4.32 -8.90
C SER A 142 -7.52 -3.06 -9.63
N PRO A 143 -7.69 -3.10 -10.96
CA PRO A 143 -8.28 -1.98 -11.69
C PRO A 143 -9.75 -1.79 -11.35
N GLU A 144 -10.36 -2.68 -10.56
CA GLU A 144 -11.75 -2.60 -10.09
C GLU A 144 -11.93 -1.92 -8.74
N ASN A 145 -10.84 -1.53 -8.07
CA ASN A 145 -10.95 -0.63 -6.92
C ASN A 145 -11.55 0.72 -7.37
N ARG A 146 -12.48 1.25 -6.60
CA ARG A 146 -13.08 2.59 -6.80
C ARG A 146 -13.07 3.32 -5.47
N VAL A 147 -12.22 4.35 -5.36
CA VAL A 147 -12.12 5.21 -4.19
C VAL A 147 -12.26 6.66 -4.65
N PRO A 148 -13.31 7.39 -4.24
CA PRO A 148 -13.48 8.78 -4.61
C PRO A 148 -12.28 9.63 -4.15
N PRO A 149 -11.75 10.54 -4.99
CA PRO A 149 -10.70 11.46 -4.57
C PRO A 149 -11.09 12.29 -3.35
N SER A 150 -12.37 12.70 -3.26
CA SER A 150 -12.92 13.44 -2.12
C SER A 150 -12.79 12.66 -0.81
N LEU A 151 -13.09 11.36 -0.81
CA LEU A 151 -12.94 10.50 0.37
C LEU A 151 -11.47 10.40 0.78
N LEU A 152 -10.56 10.24 -0.19
CA LEU A 152 -9.13 10.13 0.10
C LEU A 152 -8.56 11.43 0.64
N ALA A 153 -8.98 12.59 0.11
CA ALA A 153 -8.65 13.90 0.66
C ALA A 153 -9.19 14.08 2.09
N GLN A 154 -10.45 13.68 2.36
CA GLN A 154 -11.01 13.68 3.71
C GLN A 154 -10.25 12.75 4.67
N LEU A 155 -9.81 11.58 4.21
CA LEU A 155 -8.95 10.71 5.00
C LEU A 155 -7.61 11.40 5.32
N MET A 156 -7.01 12.11 4.35
CA MET A 156 -5.77 12.86 4.60
C MET A 156 -5.95 13.95 5.66
N ILE A 157 -7.15 14.53 5.81
CA ILE A 157 -7.45 15.46 6.92
C ILE A 157 -7.32 14.73 8.26
N GLN A 158 -7.87 13.52 8.37
CA GLN A 158 -7.79 12.71 9.59
C GLN A 158 -6.34 12.28 9.90
N VAL A 159 -5.57 11.98 8.84
CA VAL A 159 -4.14 11.64 8.93
C VAL A 159 -3.31 12.83 9.42
N ASP A 160 -3.53 14.02 8.86
CA ASP A 160 -2.84 15.24 9.26
C ASP A 160 -3.14 15.62 10.72
N GLN A 161 -4.40 15.52 11.11
CA GLN A 161 -4.84 15.74 12.49
C GLN A 161 -4.36 14.65 13.46
N ARG A 162 -3.68 13.61 12.94
CA ARG A 162 -3.18 12.46 13.71
C ARG A 162 -4.29 11.81 14.55
N GLN A 163 -5.51 11.77 14.03
CA GLN A 163 -6.65 11.24 14.75
C GLN A 163 -6.40 9.78 15.14
N GLN A 164 -6.64 9.45 16.42
CA GLN A 164 -6.34 8.13 16.98
C GLN A 164 -4.89 7.69 16.70
N ALA A 165 -4.69 6.62 15.94
CA ALA A 165 -3.39 6.07 15.57
C ALA A 165 -2.94 6.48 14.15
N LEU A 166 -3.66 7.37 13.46
CA LEU A 166 -3.32 7.77 12.09
C LEU A 166 -2.02 8.58 11.97
N GLY A 167 -1.44 9.03 13.10
CA GLY A 167 -0.10 9.62 13.11
C GLY A 167 0.99 8.71 12.51
N TYR A 168 0.85 7.38 12.62
CA TYR A 168 1.76 6.44 11.96
C TYR A 168 1.67 6.48 10.43
N LEU A 169 0.50 6.81 9.87
CA LEU A 169 0.37 7.03 8.43
C LEU A 169 1.08 8.33 8.04
N HIS A 170 0.82 9.42 8.76
CA HIS A 170 1.46 10.71 8.49
C HIS A 170 2.99 10.57 8.45
N ASP A 171 3.57 9.92 9.45
CA ASP A 171 5.02 9.77 9.59
C ASP A 171 5.62 8.71 8.63
N GLY A 172 4.78 7.83 8.07
CA GLY A 172 5.17 6.81 7.11
C GLY A 172 5.06 7.23 5.65
N LEU A 173 4.38 8.35 5.34
CA LEU A 173 4.20 8.81 3.96
C LEU A 173 5.54 9.25 3.33
N PRO A 174 5.80 8.91 2.06
CA PRO A 174 6.92 9.45 1.30
C PRO A 174 6.93 10.99 1.28
N VAL A 175 8.13 11.57 1.37
CA VAL A 175 8.35 13.02 1.30
C VAL A 175 8.83 13.40 -0.09
N ALA A 176 8.19 14.40 -0.70
CA ALA A 176 8.52 14.91 -2.03
C ALA A 176 10.02 15.20 -2.19
N GLY A 177 10.66 14.48 -3.12
CA GLY A 177 12.07 14.65 -3.43
C GLY A 177 13.05 14.08 -2.41
N ARG A 178 12.61 13.40 -1.36
CA ARG A 178 13.49 12.94 -0.28
C ARG A 178 13.42 11.44 0.00
N THR A 179 12.22 10.87 0.11
CA THR A 179 12.06 9.49 0.58
C THR A 179 11.08 8.69 -0.27
N GLY A 180 11.23 7.36 -0.22
CA GLY A 180 10.33 6.40 -0.86
C GLY A 180 10.10 6.65 -2.34
N THR A 181 8.89 6.36 -2.80
CA THR A 181 8.47 6.53 -4.20
C THR A 181 8.46 7.98 -4.70
N LEU A 182 8.69 8.96 -3.82
CA LEU A 182 8.81 10.37 -4.17
C LEU A 182 10.26 10.88 -4.23
N ALA A 183 11.27 10.08 -3.85
CA ALA A 183 12.66 10.53 -3.74
C ALA A 183 13.20 11.17 -5.05
N GLY A 184 12.88 10.57 -6.19
CA GLY A 184 13.25 11.07 -7.53
C GLY A 184 12.21 11.95 -8.22
N ARG A 185 11.16 12.40 -7.52
CA ARG A 185 10.06 13.22 -8.08
C ARG A 185 10.21 14.70 -7.71
N PHE A 186 9.31 15.53 -8.23
CA PHE A 186 9.31 16.98 -8.03
C PHE A 186 10.65 17.61 -8.48
N THR A 187 10.94 17.52 -9.77
CA THR A 187 12.10 18.14 -10.42
C THR A 187 11.67 19.33 -11.28
N GLY A 188 12.63 20.07 -11.85
CA GLY A 188 12.34 21.26 -12.67
C GLY A 188 11.50 22.29 -11.90
N ASP A 189 10.45 22.82 -12.53
CA ASP A 189 9.59 23.84 -11.93
C ASP A 189 8.86 23.34 -10.67
N SER A 190 8.57 22.05 -10.57
CA SER A 190 7.94 21.44 -9.40
C SER A 190 8.90 21.27 -8.22
N ALA A 191 10.20 21.54 -8.40
CA ALA A 191 11.20 21.41 -7.33
C ALA A 191 10.95 22.32 -6.13
N VAL A 192 10.19 23.41 -6.33
CA VAL A 192 9.79 24.34 -5.26
C VAL A 192 9.01 23.67 -4.13
N ALA A 193 8.33 22.54 -4.41
CA ALA A 193 7.51 21.84 -3.42
C ALA A 193 8.25 20.66 -2.73
N ARG A 194 9.53 20.45 -3.03
CA ARG A 194 10.34 19.37 -2.43
C ARG A 194 10.46 19.58 -0.92
N GLY A 195 10.16 18.55 -0.14
CA GLY A 195 10.19 18.60 1.32
C GLY A 195 8.95 19.21 1.98
N HIS A 196 8.01 19.74 1.20
CA HIS A 196 6.77 20.38 1.68
C HIS A 196 5.53 19.51 1.46
N ILE A 197 5.68 18.38 0.77
CA ILE A 197 4.59 17.45 0.47
C ILE A 197 4.94 16.08 1.05
N VAL A 198 4.01 15.51 1.81
CA VAL A 198 4.01 14.09 2.19
C VAL A 198 2.83 13.41 1.53
N ALA A 199 3.08 12.40 0.70
CA ALA A 199 2.03 11.84 -0.14
C ALA A 199 2.29 10.38 -0.53
N LYS A 200 1.20 9.65 -0.74
CA LYS A 200 1.24 8.29 -1.28
C LYS A 200 1.05 8.34 -2.79
N THR A 201 1.90 7.62 -3.51
CA THR A 201 1.80 7.41 -4.95
C THR A 201 0.94 6.19 -5.28
N GLY A 202 0.27 6.22 -6.44
CA GLY A 202 -0.34 5.05 -7.06
C GLY A 202 -0.07 5.02 -8.57
N TRP A 203 0.13 3.82 -9.10
CA TRP A 203 0.28 3.58 -10.53
C TRP A 203 -0.18 2.16 -10.89
N ILE A 204 -1.03 2.08 -11.91
CA ILE A 204 -1.35 0.89 -12.69
C ILE A 204 -1.48 1.34 -14.16
N ASP A 205 -1.60 0.39 -15.09
CA ASP A 205 -1.70 0.71 -16.53
C ASP A 205 -2.87 1.65 -16.87
N THR A 206 -3.92 1.66 -16.05
CA THR A 206 -5.13 2.47 -16.25
C THR A 206 -5.18 3.75 -15.40
N GLY A 207 -4.14 4.06 -14.62
CA GLY A 207 -4.15 5.28 -13.84
C GLY A 207 -2.88 5.61 -13.05
N TYR A 208 -2.66 6.90 -12.85
CA TYR A 208 -1.72 7.47 -11.90
C TYR A 208 -2.48 8.25 -10.84
N THR A 209 -2.06 8.11 -9.58
CA THR A 209 -2.65 8.87 -8.47
C THR A 209 -1.57 9.41 -7.54
N LEU A 210 -1.89 10.53 -6.89
CA LEU A 210 -1.09 11.11 -5.82
C LEU A 210 -2.05 11.73 -4.79
N ALA A 211 -1.95 11.31 -3.53
CA ALA A 211 -2.77 11.85 -2.46
C ALA A 211 -1.94 12.08 -1.22
N GLY A 212 -2.17 13.20 -0.54
CA GLY A 212 -1.32 13.58 0.57
C GLY A 212 -1.67 14.93 1.19
N ILE A 213 -0.68 15.47 1.89
CA ILE A 213 -0.72 16.70 2.65
C ILE A 213 0.39 17.61 2.10
N VAL A 214 0.10 18.91 2.00
CA VAL A 214 1.06 19.94 1.63
C VAL A 214 1.08 21.04 2.69
N ASP A 215 2.28 21.40 3.13
CA ASP A 215 2.53 22.64 3.85
C ASP A 215 2.90 23.71 2.81
N ALA A 216 1.93 24.54 2.41
CA ALA A 216 2.05 25.50 1.32
C ALA A 216 2.99 26.68 1.66
N ALA A 217 3.40 27.43 0.64
CA ALA A 217 4.39 28.50 0.75
C ALA A 217 3.95 29.66 1.66
N ASP A 218 2.64 29.90 1.75
CA ASP A 218 1.99 30.89 2.61
C ASP A 218 1.80 30.40 4.06
N GLY A 219 2.18 29.15 4.35
CA GLY A 219 1.96 28.49 5.64
C GLY A 219 0.61 27.79 5.77
N THR A 220 -0.25 27.85 4.75
CA THR A 220 -1.52 27.13 4.73
C THR A 220 -1.27 25.63 4.58
N LYS A 221 -1.95 24.85 5.40
CA LYS A 221 -1.89 23.40 5.29
C LYS A 221 -3.09 22.88 4.52
N LEU A 222 -2.84 22.07 3.49
CA LEU A 222 -3.89 21.54 2.61
C LEU A 222 -3.74 20.03 2.44
N THR A 223 -4.85 19.38 2.13
CA THR A 223 -4.91 17.95 1.78
C THR A 223 -5.42 17.80 0.35
N PHE A 224 -4.90 16.82 -0.38
CA PHE A 224 -5.27 16.64 -1.78
C PHE A 224 -5.34 15.16 -2.18
N ALA A 225 -6.05 14.90 -3.27
CA ALA A 225 -6.04 13.64 -3.99
C ALA A 225 -6.24 13.91 -5.48
N PHE A 226 -5.23 13.61 -6.29
CA PHE A 226 -5.22 13.88 -7.73
C PHE A 226 -5.07 12.59 -8.52
N TYR A 227 -6.01 12.36 -9.44
CA TYR A 227 -6.12 11.14 -10.21
C TYR A 227 -6.04 11.49 -11.70
N ALA A 228 -5.23 10.75 -12.44
CA ALA A 228 -5.27 10.66 -13.88
C ALA A 228 -5.68 9.24 -14.23
N ILE A 229 -6.86 9.05 -14.84
CA ILE A 229 -7.46 7.74 -15.13
C ILE A 229 -7.68 7.59 -16.63
N GLY A 230 -7.49 6.38 -17.15
CA GLY A 230 -7.65 6.05 -18.56
C GLY A 230 -6.32 5.64 -19.19
N ASN A 231 -6.11 6.03 -20.45
CA ASN A 231 -4.85 5.77 -21.13
C ASN A 231 -3.77 6.76 -20.67
N VAL A 232 -3.02 6.37 -19.64
CA VAL A 232 -2.02 7.22 -18.99
C VAL A 232 -0.60 6.82 -19.37
N THR A 233 0.27 7.80 -19.52
CA THR A 233 1.72 7.62 -19.74
C THR A 233 2.49 8.20 -18.54
N GLY A 234 3.83 8.15 -18.60
CA GLY A 234 4.68 8.82 -17.61
C GLY A 234 4.43 10.33 -17.49
N ASP A 235 3.82 10.97 -18.49
CA ASP A 235 3.49 12.40 -18.44
C ASP A 235 2.42 12.70 -17.38
N ALA A 236 1.51 11.76 -17.13
CA ALA A 236 0.51 11.90 -16.07
C ALA A 236 1.20 12.06 -14.70
N LYS A 237 2.26 11.29 -14.43
CA LYS A 237 3.06 11.41 -13.20
C LYS A 237 3.65 12.81 -13.05
N ILE A 238 4.18 13.38 -14.13
CA ILE A 238 4.75 14.73 -14.16
C ILE A 238 3.67 15.79 -13.93
N ALA A 239 2.51 15.64 -14.58
CA ALA A 239 1.37 16.53 -14.40
C ALA A 239 0.83 16.50 -12.96
N LEU A 240 0.78 15.33 -12.31
CA LEU A 240 0.41 15.23 -10.90
C LEU A 240 1.41 15.93 -9.97
N ASP A 241 2.73 15.86 -10.27
CA ASP A 241 3.74 16.62 -9.54
C ASP A 241 3.53 18.13 -9.73
N ALA A 242 3.19 18.57 -10.94
CA ALA A 242 2.93 19.97 -11.25
C ALA A 242 1.67 20.49 -10.54
N LEU A 243 0.58 19.71 -10.50
CA LEU A 243 -0.64 20.04 -9.75
C LEU A 243 -0.36 20.18 -8.25
N ALA A 244 0.38 19.24 -7.67
CA ALA A 244 0.76 19.31 -6.26
C ALA A 244 1.75 20.44 -5.95
N ALA A 245 2.65 20.79 -6.88
CA ALA A 245 3.46 21.99 -6.75
C ALA A 245 2.62 23.28 -6.91
N GLY A 246 1.56 23.23 -7.72
CA GLY A 246 0.56 24.30 -7.83
C GLY A 246 -0.13 24.56 -6.49
N THR A 247 -0.62 23.52 -5.81
CA THR A 247 -1.24 23.70 -4.48
C THR A 247 -0.27 24.26 -3.44
N TYR A 248 1.01 23.88 -3.49
CA TYR A 248 2.04 24.49 -2.68
C TYR A 248 2.19 26.00 -2.93
N ARG A 249 2.12 26.44 -4.19
CA ARG A 249 2.27 27.86 -4.55
C ARG A 249 1.04 28.68 -4.21
N CYS A 250 -0.15 28.16 -4.49
CA CYS A 250 -1.41 28.89 -4.33
C CYS A 250 -1.85 28.96 -2.86
N GLY A 251 -1.61 27.92 -2.05
CA GLY A 251 -1.97 27.93 -0.63
C GLY A 251 -3.46 28.23 -0.41
N ALA A 252 -3.76 29.19 0.48
CA ALA A 252 -5.12 29.60 0.80
C ALA A 252 -5.92 30.12 -0.41
N ASP A 253 -5.25 30.67 -1.42
CA ASP A 253 -5.91 31.32 -2.57
C ASP A 253 -6.49 30.29 -3.57
N LEU A 254 -6.33 28.98 -3.35
CA LEU A 254 -6.94 27.93 -4.19
C LEU A 254 -8.47 27.97 -4.27
N GLY A 255 -9.13 28.64 -3.32
CA GLY A 255 -10.59 28.83 -3.33
C GLY A 255 -11.05 30.04 -4.13
N ASP A 256 -10.12 30.90 -4.57
CA ASP A 256 -10.39 32.20 -5.17
C ASP A 256 -10.10 32.27 -6.69
N GLU A 257 -9.68 31.15 -7.31
CA GLU A 257 -9.56 30.95 -8.77
C GLU A 257 -10.67 30.02 -9.32
#